data_AF-A0A939G548-F1
#
_entry.id   AF-A0A939G548-F1
#
_cell.length_a   1.000
_cell.length_b   1.000
_cell.length_c   1.000
_cell.angle_alpha   90.00
_cell.angle_beta   90.00
_cell.angle_gamma   90.00
#
_symmetry.space_group_name_H-M   'P 1'
#
loop_
_entity.id
_entity.type
_entity.pdbx_description
1 polymer ?
#
loop_
_entity_poly.entity_id
_entity_poly.type
_entity_poly.pdbx_seq_one_letter_code
_entity_poly.pdbx_strand_id
1 'polypeptide(L)'
;MKNFSLFGWLLLLTILCTAITCADHRDQPALRYRLKTVAHTYPLPDPYTPYTREFTLIYNAKGQLESYIRPGNRQYSPVYENGRISSVTIKVDDFVFHTTRYKYDAQGRVSSITLYVDKIKTKSEDKVVSIYNYEGNNTLPSSQTVTRFENMISIGSRTETYAFAGGNATTINGTSYSYDNTPNPYRGLLGFSIYYSLSNDYESPSDGTANALNRPFNIGEAFADQSVKVFNQNNRTTGAQLTYNSNGLVSKIAYDNGNIEEFTYETY
;
A
#
# COMPACT_ATOMS: atom_id res chain seq x y z
N MET A 1 30.34 56.61 37.01
CA MET A 1 29.87 55.24 36.68
C MET A 1 28.38 55.33 36.41
N LYS A 2 27.91 55.00 35.20
CA LYS A 2 26.49 55.13 34.83
C LYS A 2 25.74 53.90 35.35
N ASN A 3 24.82 54.10 36.29
CA ASN A 3 23.94 53.06 36.80
C ASN A 3 22.95 52.69 35.71
N PHE A 4 23.13 51.52 35.08
CA PHE A 4 22.09 50.91 34.28
C PHE A 4 20.95 50.49 35.21
N SER A 5 19.73 50.91 34.91
CA SER A 5 18.58 50.58 35.76
C SER A 5 18.31 49.08 35.71
N LEU A 6 17.95 48.51 36.87
CA LEU A 6 17.53 47.11 37.01
C LEU A 6 16.43 46.74 35.98
N PHE A 7 15.63 47.73 35.59
CA PHE A 7 14.59 47.61 34.57
C PHE A 7 15.16 47.30 33.17
N GLY A 8 16.30 47.90 32.81
CA GLY A 8 16.99 47.61 31.55
C GLY A 8 17.53 46.18 31.50
N TRP A 9 18.01 45.65 32.62
CA TRP A 9 18.45 44.26 32.73
C TRP A 9 17.30 43.27 32.65
N LEU A 10 16.16 43.56 33.29
CA LEU A 10 14.96 42.73 33.21
C LEU A 10 14.36 42.68 31.80
N LEU A 11 14.42 43.80 31.05
CA LEU A 11 13.94 43.85 29.66
C LEU A 11 14.84 43.07 28.69
N LEU A 12 16.16 43.07 28.93
CA LEU A 12 17.11 42.25 28.17
C LEU A 12 16.96 40.77 28.49
N LEU A 13 16.65 40.41 29.74
CA LEU A 13 16.43 39.03 30.15
C LEU A 13 15.16 38.43 29.55
N THR A 14 14.06 39.19 29.44
CA THR A 14 12.83 38.71 28.79
C THR A 14 13.00 38.53 27.29
N ILE A 15 13.79 39.36 26.60
CA ILE A 15 14.12 39.18 25.18
C ILE A 15 15.04 37.96 24.98
N LEU A 16 16.00 37.72 25.88
CA LEU A 16 16.81 36.50 25.82
C LEU A 16 15.98 35.24 26.12
N CYS A 17 15.06 35.28 27.09
CA CYS A 17 14.20 34.13 27.40
C CYS A 17 13.26 33.80 26.23
N THR A 18 12.67 34.77 25.54
CA THR A 18 11.84 34.51 24.35
C THR A 18 12.68 34.06 23.14
N ALA A 19 13.90 34.57 22.98
CA ALA A 19 14.80 34.13 21.91
C ALA A 19 15.34 32.70 22.11
N ILE A 20 15.49 32.23 23.36
CA ILE A 20 15.98 30.88 23.67
C ILE A 20 14.84 29.86 23.72
N THR A 21 13.61 30.24 24.08
CA THR A 21 12.43 29.35 23.95
C THR A 21 11.90 29.26 22.52
N CYS A 22 12.29 30.20 21.65
CA CYS A 22 12.05 30.14 20.20
C CYS A 22 13.27 29.63 19.43
N ALA A 23 14.16 28.87 20.09
CA ALA A 23 15.10 28.00 19.40
C ALA A 23 14.28 26.92 18.69
N ASP A 24 13.80 27.26 17.50
CA ASP A 24 13.55 26.39 16.37
C ASP A 24 13.17 24.97 16.81
N HIS A 25 11.99 24.84 17.41
CA HIS A 25 11.21 23.60 17.36
C HIS A 25 10.76 23.41 15.89
N ARG A 26 11.72 23.46 14.94
CA ARG A 26 11.58 22.73 13.70
C ARG A 26 11.43 21.32 14.18
N ASP A 27 10.19 20.85 14.19
CA ASP A 27 9.91 19.43 14.19
C ASP A 27 11.00 18.80 13.35
N GLN A 28 11.85 17.98 13.98
CA GLN A 28 12.89 17.28 13.25
C GLN A 28 12.21 16.73 12.01
N PRO A 29 12.73 16.99 10.79
CA PRO A 29 12.07 16.56 9.58
C PRO A 29 11.74 15.10 9.77
N ALA A 30 10.43 14.80 9.84
CA ALA A 30 9.96 13.53 10.39
C ALA A 30 10.76 12.41 9.73
N LEU A 31 11.51 11.64 10.54
CA LEU A 31 12.36 10.57 10.04
C LEU A 31 11.53 9.77 9.04
N ARG A 32 11.97 9.76 7.79
CA ARG A 32 11.25 9.07 6.74
C ARG A 32 11.71 7.63 6.77
N TYR A 33 10.75 6.76 7.01
CA TYR A 33 10.98 5.32 7.02
C TYR A 33 10.39 4.72 5.75
N ARG A 34 11.11 3.79 5.15
CA ARG A 34 10.59 2.93 4.09
C ARG A 34 10.71 1.48 4.51
N LEU A 35 9.80 0.68 4.00
CA LEU A 35 9.75 -0.75 4.28
C LEU A 35 10.97 -1.43 3.63
N LYS A 36 11.69 -2.23 4.40
CA LYS A 36 12.88 -2.95 3.93
C LYS A 36 12.60 -4.42 3.73
N THR A 37 12.03 -5.07 4.75
CA THR A 37 11.61 -6.48 4.64
C THR A 37 10.23 -6.72 5.23
N VAL A 38 9.58 -7.76 4.73
CA VAL A 38 8.38 -8.36 5.32
C VAL A 38 8.66 -9.84 5.48
N ALA A 39 8.61 -10.38 6.70
CA ALA A 39 8.71 -11.80 6.95
C ALA A 39 7.33 -12.34 7.33
N HIS A 40 6.82 -13.33 6.59
CA HIS A 40 5.54 -13.97 6.83
C HIS A 40 5.75 -15.41 7.26
N THR A 41 5.41 -15.73 8.50
CA THR A 41 5.47 -17.07 9.10
C THR A 41 4.10 -17.74 9.12
N TYR A 42 4.03 -18.94 8.54
CA TYR A 42 2.84 -19.79 8.57
C TYR A 42 2.98 -20.82 9.71
N PRO A 43 2.01 -20.91 10.65
CA PRO A 43 1.98 -21.99 11.60
C PRO A 43 1.64 -23.27 10.84
N LEU A 44 2.39 -24.34 11.10
CA LEU A 44 2.03 -25.66 10.62
C LEU A 44 1.56 -26.50 11.81
N PRO A 45 0.65 -27.47 11.60
CA PRO A 45 0.28 -28.42 12.64
C PRO A 45 1.51 -29.17 13.16
N ASP A 46 1.52 -29.55 14.44
CA ASP A 46 2.52 -30.47 15.00
C ASP A 46 2.54 -31.78 14.19
N PRO A 47 3.71 -32.32 13.77
CA PRO A 47 5.09 -31.98 14.14
C PRO A 47 5.86 -31.11 13.15
N TYR A 48 5.18 -30.35 12.30
CA TYR A 48 5.84 -29.55 11.29
C TYR A 48 6.35 -28.22 11.88
N THR A 49 7.61 -27.89 11.60
CA THR A 49 8.19 -26.58 11.95
C THR A 49 7.51 -25.48 11.14
N PRO A 50 7.07 -24.37 11.76
CA PRO A 50 6.59 -23.20 11.03
C PRO A 50 7.55 -22.79 9.92
N TYR A 51 7.00 -22.31 8.82
CA TYR A 51 7.81 -21.89 7.66
C TYR A 51 7.63 -20.40 7.42
N THR A 52 8.76 -19.70 7.19
CA THR A 52 8.81 -18.25 6.99
C THR A 52 9.19 -17.90 5.55
N ARG A 53 8.45 -16.96 4.97
CA ARG A 53 8.75 -16.30 3.69
C ARG A 53 9.18 -14.87 3.93
N GLU A 54 10.38 -14.51 3.51
CA GLU A 54 10.87 -13.14 3.59
C GLU A 54 10.84 -12.45 2.22
N PHE A 55 10.24 -11.26 2.18
CA PHE A 55 10.24 -10.34 1.06
C PHE A 55 11.24 -9.22 1.34
N THR A 56 12.09 -8.88 0.38
CA THR A 56 13.08 -7.80 0.52
C THR A 56 12.87 -6.75 -0.56
N LEU A 57 12.67 -5.49 -0.16
CA LEU A 57 12.54 -4.35 -1.05
C LEU A 57 13.91 -3.71 -1.28
N ILE A 58 14.24 -3.46 -2.54
CA ILE A 58 15.51 -2.87 -2.96
C ILE A 58 15.21 -1.52 -3.60
N TYR A 59 15.94 -0.49 -3.19
CA TYR A 59 15.76 0.88 -3.64
C TYR A 59 17.01 1.40 -4.34
N ASN A 60 16.82 2.20 -5.39
CA ASN A 60 17.92 2.87 -6.09
C ASN A 60 18.42 4.11 -5.32
N ALA A 61 19.47 4.75 -5.84
CA ALA A 61 20.08 5.95 -5.25
C ALA A 61 19.14 7.17 -5.16
N LYS A 62 18.03 7.19 -5.91
CA LYS A 62 16.98 8.23 -5.82
C LYS A 62 15.92 7.90 -4.78
N GLY A 63 16.08 6.79 -4.06
CA GLY A 63 15.12 6.28 -3.08
C GLY A 63 13.85 5.69 -3.69
N GLN A 64 13.84 5.41 -4.99
CA GLN A 64 12.74 4.74 -5.67
C GLN A 64 12.91 3.23 -5.56
N LEU A 65 11.81 2.49 -5.47
CA LEU A 65 11.86 1.02 -5.49
C LEU A 65 12.46 0.58 -6.83
N GLU A 66 13.52 -0.19 -6.80
CA GLU A 66 14.19 -0.73 -7.98
C GLU A 66 13.78 -2.17 -8.24
N SER A 67 13.62 -2.95 -7.17
CA SER A 67 13.10 -4.31 -7.26
C SER A 67 12.60 -4.78 -5.91
N TYR A 68 11.94 -5.94 -5.88
CA TYR A 68 11.83 -6.70 -4.66
C TYR A 68 11.98 -8.20 -4.94
N ILE A 69 12.51 -8.91 -3.95
CA ILE A 69 12.83 -10.33 -4.01
C ILE A 69 11.83 -11.08 -3.15
N ARG A 70 11.21 -12.11 -3.73
CA ARG A 70 10.36 -13.09 -3.03
C ARG A 70 11.12 -14.43 -2.91
N PRO A 71 10.86 -15.26 -1.87
CA PRO A 71 11.36 -16.62 -1.83
C PRO A 71 10.89 -17.39 -3.07
N GLY A 72 11.83 -18.00 -3.80
CA GLY A 72 11.57 -18.60 -5.12
C GLY A 72 11.99 -17.73 -6.32
N ASN A 73 12.80 -16.69 -6.11
CA ASN A 73 13.48 -15.89 -7.15
C ASN A 73 12.57 -15.17 -8.16
N ARG A 74 11.32 -14.87 -7.79
CA ARG A 74 10.49 -13.96 -8.58
C ARG A 74 10.98 -12.54 -8.38
N GLN A 75 11.39 -11.89 -9.47
CA GLN A 75 11.85 -10.52 -9.48
C GLN A 75 10.76 -9.62 -10.08
N TYR A 76 10.56 -8.49 -9.43
CA TYR A 76 9.63 -7.45 -9.82
C TYR A 76 10.42 -6.23 -10.23
N SER A 77 10.09 -5.68 -11.39
CA SER A 77 10.85 -4.59 -12.00
C SER A 77 9.92 -3.39 -12.26
N PRO A 78 9.80 -2.45 -11.32
CA PRO A 78 9.11 -1.18 -11.56
C PRO A 78 9.86 -0.33 -12.59
N VAL A 79 9.09 0.33 -13.45
CA VAL A 79 9.55 1.36 -14.38
C VAL A 79 8.91 2.67 -13.97
N TYR A 80 9.69 3.76 -14.05
CA TYR A 80 9.24 5.09 -13.68
C TYR A 80 9.21 6.04 -14.88
N GLU A 81 8.13 6.82 -14.97
CA GLU A 81 8.00 7.96 -15.88
C GLU A 81 7.64 9.20 -15.06
N ASN A 82 8.37 10.30 -15.26
CA ASN A 82 8.15 11.56 -14.55
C ASN A 82 8.10 11.38 -13.00
N GLY A 83 8.93 10.48 -12.48
CA GLY A 83 9.03 10.20 -11.04
C GLY A 83 7.91 9.32 -10.46
N ARG A 84 6.98 8.83 -11.28
CA ARG A 84 5.89 7.93 -10.89
C ARG A 84 6.06 6.57 -11.53
N ILE A 85 5.56 5.51 -10.89
CA ILE A 85 5.58 4.16 -11.47
C ILE A 85 4.67 4.15 -12.71
N SER A 86 5.22 3.86 -13.89
CA SER A 86 4.45 3.69 -15.12
C SER A 86 4.12 2.22 -15.38
N SER A 87 4.99 1.29 -14.98
CA SER A 87 4.72 -0.14 -15.04
C SER A 87 5.46 -0.94 -13.99
N VAL A 88 5.02 -2.18 -13.76
CA VAL A 88 5.72 -3.21 -12.99
C VAL A 88 5.64 -4.51 -13.78
N THR A 89 6.78 -5.11 -14.07
CA THR A 89 6.85 -6.41 -14.77
C THR A 89 7.41 -7.49 -13.86
N ILE A 90 6.83 -8.69 -13.98
CA ILE A 90 7.09 -9.81 -13.11
C ILE A 90 7.24 -11.06 -13.95
N LYS A 91 8.35 -11.75 -13.74
CA LYS A 91 8.56 -13.07 -14.29
C LYS A 91 7.92 -14.10 -13.35
N VAL A 92 6.83 -14.73 -13.80
CA VAL A 92 6.14 -15.77 -13.03
C VAL A 92 6.86 -17.11 -13.19
N ASP A 93 7.24 -17.41 -14.43
CA ASP A 93 8.08 -18.53 -14.85
C ASP A 93 8.83 -18.17 -16.16
N ASP A 94 9.46 -19.14 -16.83
CA ASP A 94 10.23 -18.89 -18.07
C ASP A 94 9.39 -18.46 -19.28
N PHE A 95 8.08 -18.64 -19.24
CA PHE A 95 7.17 -18.42 -20.37
C PHE A 95 6.02 -17.46 -20.08
N VAL A 96 5.81 -17.10 -18.81
CA VAL A 96 4.70 -16.26 -18.33
C VAL A 96 5.24 -15.02 -17.63
N PHE A 97 4.84 -13.86 -18.15
CA PHE A 97 5.11 -12.56 -17.57
C PHE A 97 3.81 -11.86 -17.26
N HIS A 98 3.76 -11.21 -16.09
CA HIS A 98 2.67 -10.30 -15.76
C HIS A 98 3.22 -8.88 -15.80
N THR A 99 2.55 -8.01 -16.55
CA THR A 99 2.91 -6.59 -16.63
C THR A 99 1.73 -5.74 -16.20
N THR A 100 1.89 -5.00 -15.11
CA THR A 100 0.92 -3.99 -14.69
C THR A 100 1.35 -2.63 -15.21
N ARG A 101 0.45 -1.88 -15.83
CA ARG A 101 0.69 -0.51 -16.32
C ARG A 101 -0.24 0.46 -15.63
N TYR A 102 0.28 1.62 -15.29
CA TYR A 102 -0.43 2.69 -14.61
C TYR A 102 -0.59 3.88 -15.54
N LYS A 103 -1.78 4.46 -15.57
CA LYS A 103 -2.05 5.73 -16.22
C LYS A 103 -2.48 6.74 -15.17
N TYR A 104 -2.05 7.97 -15.38
CA TYR A 104 -2.40 9.10 -14.52
C TYR A 104 -3.19 10.13 -15.31
N ASP A 105 -4.13 10.80 -14.65
CA ASP A 105 -4.80 11.97 -15.23
C ASP A 105 -3.95 13.24 -15.12
N ALA A 106 -4.48 14.36 -15.62
CA ALA A 106 -3.80 15.66 -15.60
C ALA A 106 -3.56 16.19 -14.16
N GLN A 107 -4.37 15.77 -13.19
CA GLN A 107 -4.19 16.07 -11.77
C GLN A 107 -3.17 15.13 -11.10
N GLY A 108 -2.71 14.11 -11.81
CA GLY A 108 -1.75 13.14 -11.35
C GLY A 108 -2.30 12.02 -10.49
N ARG A 109 -3.63 11.81 -10.52
CA ARG A 109 -4.30 10.69 -9.88
C ARG A 109 -4.24 9.48 -10.80
N VAL A 110 -4.28 8.26 -10.25
CA VAL A 110 -4.30 7.03 -11.07
C VAL A 110 -5.66 6.96 -11.77
N SER A 111 -5.69 7.11 -13.09
CA SER A 111 -6.91 7.05 -13.89
C SER A 111 -7.21 5.64 -14.41
N SER A 112 -6.17 4.82 -14.63
CA SER A 112 -6.34 3.44 -15.03
C SER A 112 -5.15 2.57 -14.63
N ILE A 113 -5.45 1.29 -14.36
CA ILE A 113 -4.45 0.23 -14.19
C ILE A 113 -4.79 -0.88 -15.18
N THR A 114 -3.81 -1.34 -15.95
CA THR A 114 -3.98 -2.49 -16.82
C THR A 114 -2.99 -3.57 -16.44
N LEU A 115 -3.48 -4.76 -16.10
CA LEU A 115 -2.70 -5.97 -15.93
C LEU A 115 -2.72 -6.76 -17.25
N TYR A 116 -1.55 -7.04 -17.82
CA TYR A 116 -1.36 -7.90 -18.97
C TYR A 116 -0.78 -9.25 -18.53
N VAL A 117 -1.26 -10.32 -19.16
CA VAL A 117 -0.74 -11.68 -19.01
C VAL A 117 -0.08 -12.08 -20.31
N ASP A 118 1.23 -11.88 -20.37
CA ASP A 118 2.00 -12.18 -21.57
C ASP A 118 2.45 -13.64 -21.50
N LYS A 119 1.79 -14.49 -22.30
CA LYS A 119 2.16 -15.90 -22.51
C LYS A 119 2.92 -16.01 -23.83
N ILE A 120 4.22 -16.31 -23.78
CA ILE A 120 5.08 -16.41 -24.97
C ILE A 120 4.52 -17.38 -26.03
N LYS A 121 3.86 -18.46 -25.59
CA LYS A 121 3.41 -19.54 -26.49
C LYS A 121 2.09 -19.29 -27.21
N THR A 122 1.18 -18.46 -26.68
CA THR A 122 -0.20 -18.40 -27.18
C THR A 122 -0.56 -17.10 -27.89
N LYS A 123 0.31 -16.07 -27.90
CA LYS A 123 -0.03 -14.70 -28.38
C LYS A 123 -1.37 -14.17 -27.81
N SER A 124 -1.84 -14.73 -26.70
CA SER A 124 -3.05 -14.30 -26.03
C SER A 124 -2.71 -13.09 -25.16
N GLU A 125 -3.26 -11.93 -25.47
CA GLU A 125 -3.18 -10.74 -24.62
C GLU A 125 -4.36 -10.72 -23.63
N ASP A 126 -4.41 -11.72 -22.75
CA ASP A 126 -5.37 -11.70 -21.64
C ASP A 126 -5.02 -10.50 -20.75
N LYS A 127 -6.03 -9.71 -20.39
CA LYS A 127 -5.80 -8.52 -19.57
C LYS A 127 -6.98 -8.17 -18.68
N VAL A 128 -6.67 -7.49 -17.59
CA VAL A 128 -7.65 -6.87 -16.71
C VAL A 128 -7.41 -5.37 -16.74
N VAL A 129 -8.44 -4.59 -17.08
CA VAL A 129 -8.40 -3.14 -17.13
C VAL A 129 -9.26 -2.59 -16.00
N SER A 130 -8.66 -1.78 -15.15
CA SER A 130 -9.32 -1.00 -14.12
C SER A 130 -9.33 0.47 -14.53
N ILE A 131 -10.50 1.09 -14.47
CA ILE A 131 -10.70 2.52 -14.74
C ILE A 131 -11.23 3.15 -13.46
N TYR A 132 -10.57 4.19 -12.98
CA TYR A 132 -10.94 4.89 -11.75
C TYR A 132 -11.64 6.20 -12.09
N ASN A 133 -12.82 6.40 -11.52
CA ASN A 133 -13.58 7.63 -11.67
C ASN A 133 -13.48 8.47 -10.41
N TYR A 134 -13.35 9.77 -10.59
CA TYR A 134 -13.22 10.73 -9.52
C TYR A 134 -14.30 11.78 -9.64
N GLU A 135 -14.87 12.18 -8.51
CA GLU A 135 -15.79 13.32 -8.44
C GLU A 135 -15.01 14.61 -8.15
N GLY A 136 -15.10 15.58 -9.06
CA GLY A 136 -14.42 16.87 -8.94
C GLY A 136 -12.91 16.74 -8.68
N ASN A 137 -12.45 17.45 -7.64
CA ASN A 137 -11.05 17.53 -7.24
C ASN A 137 -10.65 16.49 -6.18
N ASN A 138 -11.47 15.46 -5.95
CA ASN A 138 -11.16 14.42 -4.97
C ASN A 138 -9.87 13.67 -5.37
N THR A 139 -9.05 13.36 -4.37
CA THR A 139 -7.81 12.58 -4.53
C THR A 139 -8.04 11.07 -4.46
N LEU A 140 -9.23 10.65 -4.02
CA LEU A 140 -9.66 9.26 -3.92
C LEU A 140 -10.81 9.03 -4.92
N PRO A 141 -10.86 7.88 -5.61
CA PRO A 141 -11.88 7.62 -6.61
C PRO A 141 -13.25 7.42 -5.97
N SER A 142 -14.34 7.90 -6.59
CA SER A 142 -15.70 7.57 -6.15
C SER A 142 -16.16 6.20 -6.66
N SER A 143 -15.55 5.71 -7.73
CA SER A 143 -15.80 4.36 -8.25
C SER A 143 -14.64 3.82 -9.09
N GLN A 144 -14.69 2.52 -9.35
CA GLN A 144 -13.81 1.84 -10.28
C GLN A 144 -14.62 0.89 -11.16
N THR A 145 -14.35 0.88 -12.45
CA THR A 145 -14.85 -0.15 -13.38
C THR A 145 -13.73 -1.10 -13.73
N VAL A 146 -13.97 -2.40 -13.57
CA VAL A 146 -13.00 -3.47 -13.89
C VAL A 146 -13.55 -4.32 -15.02
N THR A 147 -12.80 -4.42 -16.11
CA THR A 147 -13.14 -5.20 -17.31
C THR A 147 -12.08 -6.27 -17.54
N ARG A 148 -12.51 -7.52 -17.76
CA ARG A 148 -11.61 -8.64 -18.11
C ARG A 148 -11.70 -8.94 -19.60
N PHE A 149 -10.55 -9.20 -20.19
CA PHE A 149 -10.39 -9.57 -21.57
C PHE A 149 -9.69 -10.92 -21.69
N GLU A 150 -10.19 -11.77 -22.57
CA GLU A 150 -9.55 -13.01 -23.01
C GLU A 150 -9.37 -12.96 -24.52
N ASN A 151 -8.13 -13.17 -24.99
CA ASN A 151 -7.81 -13.01 -26.42
C ASN A 151 -8.37 -11.71 -27.02
N MET A 152 -8.24 -10.59 -26.28
CA MET A 152 -8.73 -9.26 -26.65
C MET A 152 -10.26 -9.10 -26.72
N ILE A 153 -11.04 -10.11 -26.34
CA ILE A 153 -12.50 -10.04 -26.23
C ILE A 153 -12.87 -9.74 -24.78
N SER A 154 -13.70 -8.71 -24.57
CA SER A 154 -14.26 -8.44 -23.23
C SER A 154 -15.21 -9.55 -22.84
N ILE A 155 -14.92 -10.25 -21.74
CA ILE A 155 -15.75 -11.33 -21.22
C ILE A 155 -16.62 -10.89 -20.03
N GLY A 156 -16.45 -9.65 -19.57
CA GLY A 156 -17.26 -9.08 -18.51
C GLY A 156 -16.70 -7.75 -18.00
N SER A 157 -17.57 -7.00 -17.34
CA SER A 157 -17.20 -5.79 -16.60
C SER A 157 -18.02 -5.67 -15.33
N ARG A 158 -17.43 -5.10 -14.29
CA ARG A 158 -18.13 -4.74 -13.05
C ARG A 158 -17.74 -3.33 -12.61
N THR A 159 -18.63 -2.67 -11.87
CA THR A 159 -18.33 -1.37 -11.26
C THR A 159 -18.43 -1.49 -9.75
N GLU A 160 -17.46 -0.89 -9.07
CA GLU A 160 -17.43 -0.75 -7.63
C GLU A 160 -17.57 0.72 -7.26
N THR A 161 -18.35 1.02 -6.23
CA THR A 161 -18.53 2.37 -5.70
C THR A 161 -17.94 2.48 -4.31
N TYR A 162 -17.38 3.66 -4.01
CA TYR A 162 -16.67 3.91 -2.77
C TYR A 162 -17.23 5.15 -2.07
N ALA A 163 -17.33 5.08 -0.75
CA ALA A 163 -17.46 6.25 0.11
C ALA A 163 -16.26 6.31 1.06
N PHE A 164 -15.72 7.52 1.25
CA PHE A 164 -14.52 7.74 2.06
C PHE A 164 -14.78 8.67 3.24
N ALA A 165 -14.19 8.35 4.40
CA ALA A 165 -14.08 9.26 5.54
C ALA A 165 -12.67 9.16 6.15
N GLY A 166 -12.04 10.30 6.42
CA GLY A 166 -10.67 10.32 6.97
C GLY A 166 -9.64 9.58 6.11
N GLY A 167 -9.86 9.51 4.79
CA GLY A 167 -9.01 8.75 3.87
C GLY A 167 -9.13 7.23 3.99
N ASN A 168 -10.20 6.70 4.56
CA ASN A 168 -10.55 5.28 4.59
C ASN A 168 -11.84 5.03 3.82
N ALA A 169 -11.93 3.93 3.08
CA ALA A 169 -13.13 3.51 2.34
C ALA A 169 -14.21 2.96 3.29
N THR A 170 -14.97 3.83 3.93
CA THR A 170 -16.03 3.45 4.88
C THR A 170 -17.15 2.66 4.25
N THR A 171 -17.34 2.74 2.93
CA THR A 171 -18.31 1.93 2.21
C THR A 171 -17.77 1.47 0.87
N ILE A 172 -17.97 0.21 0.51
CA ILE A 172 -17.69 -0.35 -0.82
C ILE A 172 -18.91 -1.14 -1.28
N ASN A 173 -19.52 -0.77 -2.42
CA ASN A 173 -20.75 -1.38 -2.92
C ASN A 173 -21.86 -1.47 -1.84
N GLY A 174 -22.02 -0.40 -1.05
CA GLY A 174 -22.97 -0.38 0.07
C GLY A 174 -22.55 -1.14 1.33
N THR A 175 -21.50 -1.98 1.27
CA THR A 175 -20.96 -2.67 2.46
C THR A 175 -20.16 -1.70 3.31
N SER A 176 -20.53 -1.57 4.59
CA SER A 176 -19.86 -0.64 5.51
C SER A 176 -18.68 -1.28 6.25
N TYR A 177 -17.64 -0.49 6.49
CA TYR A 177 -16.43 -0.91 7.20
C TYR A 177 -16.11 0.03 8.35
N SER A 178 -15.63 -0.55 9.46
CA SER A 178 -15.13 0.17 10.62
C SER A 178 -13.62 0.03 10.72
N TYR A 179 -12.98 1.09 11.19
CA TYR A 179 -11.53 1.21 11.27
C TYR A 179 -11.12 1.58 12.69
N ASP A 180 -9.93 1.14 13.07
CA ASP A 180 -9.28 1.68 14.25
C ASP A 180 -8.66 3.05 13.94
N ASN A 181 -8.06 3.67 14.95
CA ASN A 181 -7.32 4.93 14.78
C ASN A 181 -5.86 4.69 14.42
N THR A 182 -5.47 3.45 14.08
CA THR A 182 -4.07 3.09 13.95
C THR A 182 -3.65 3.10 12.49
N PRO A 183 -2.52 3.76 12.16
CA PRO A 183 -2.07 3.83 10.78
C PRO A 183 -1.85 2.45 10.15
N ASN A 184 -2.28 2.32 8.91
CA ASN A 184 -2.05 1.18 8.04
C ASN A 184 -0.61 1.23 7.52
N PRO A 185 0.25 0.25 7.87
CA PRO A 185 1.65 0.24 7.45
C PRO A 185 1.82 0.01 5.94
N TYR A 186 0.78 -0.43 5.25
CA TYR A 186 0.79 -0.73 3.82
C TYR A 186 0.24 0.40 2.94
N ARG A 187 -0.13 1.55 3.53
CA ARG A 187 -0.69 2.67 2.76
C ARG A 187 0.24 3.05 1.62
N GLY A 188 -0.28 3.06 0.39
CA GLY A 188 0.48 3.49 -0.80
C GLY A 188 1.39 2.43 -1.42
N LEU A 189 1.39 1.18 -0.93
CA LEU A 189 2.07 0.04 -1.58
C LEU A 189 1.29 -0.49 -2.81
N LEU A 190 0.89 0.44 -3.68
CA LEU A 190 0.02 0.26 -4.85
C LEU A 190 0.55 -0.73 -5.92
N GLY A 191 1.80 -1.21 -5.76
CA GLY A 191 2.56 -1.89 -6.80
C GLY A 191 2.92 -3.36 -6.55
N PHE A 192 2.57 -3.95 -5.40
CA PHE A 192 3.14 -5.24 -4.99
C PHE A 192 2.19 -6.43 -5.06
N SER A 193 0.91 -6.20 -5.35
CA SER A 193 -0.03 -7.29 -5.67
C SER A 193 -0.51 -7.12 -7.11
N ILE A 194 0.04 -7.97 -7.96
CA ILE A 194 -0.40 -8.17 -9.34
C ILE A 194 -1.45 -9.25 -9.47
N TYR A 195 -1.82 -9.88 -8.36
CA TYR A 195 -2.94 -10.81 -8.31
C TYR A 195 -4.23 -10.01 -8.11
N TYR A 196 -4.44 -9.02 -8.98
CA TYR A 196 -5.78 -8.78 -9.50
C TYR A 196 -6.17 -10.10 -10.17
N SER A 197 -6.94 -10.93 -9.45
CA SER A 197 -7.06 -12.35 -9.74
C SER A 197 -7.42 -12.63 -11.20
N LEU A 198 -6.48 -13.26 -11.89
CA LEU A 198 -6.76 -14.11 -13.03
C LEU A 198 -7.09 -15.54 -12.57
N SER A 199 -7.20 -15.78 -11.24
CA SER A 199 -7.89 -16.97 -10.78
C SER A 199 -9.32 -16.91 -11.30
N ASN A 200 -9.92 -18.08 -11.50
CA ASN A 200 -11.30 -18.21 -11.98
C ASN A 200 -12.34 -17.48 -11.09
N ASP A 201 -11.93 -16.92 -9.95
CA ASP A 201 -12.71 -16.05 -9.05
C ASP A 201 -12.99 -14.63 -9.63
N TYR A 202 -12.77 -14.42 -10.93
CA TYR A 202 -13.57 -13.42 -11.68
C TYR A 202 -15.06 -13.76 -11.63
N GLU A 203 -15.40 -15.01 -11.34
CA GLU A 203 -16.69 -15.35 -10.75
C GLU A 203 -16.81 -14.61 -9.41
N SER A 204 -17.30 -13.36 -9.50
CA SER A 204 -17.95 -12.70 -8.39
C SER A 204 -18.88 -13.73 -7.74
N PRO A 205 -19.00 -13.72 -6.40
CA PRO A 205 -20.20 -14.26 -5.80
C PRO A 205 -21.38 -13.63 -6.54
N SER A 206 -22.34 -14.44 -6.98
CA SER A 206 -23.51 -14.00 -7.75
C SER A 206 -24.45 -13.08 -6.95
N ASP A 207 -24.09 -12.76 -5.70
CA ASP A 207 -24.89 -12.06 -4.69
C ASP A 207 -24.62 -10.55 -4.59
N GLY A 208 -23.68 -10.00 -5.37
CA GLY A 208 -23.36 -8.56 -5.37
C GLY A 208 -22.53 -8.08 -4.17
N THR A 209 -21.94 -8.99 -3.39
CA THR A 209 -21.02 -8.64 -2.31
C THR A 209 -19.71 -8.02 -2.84
N ALA A 210 -19.05 -7.20 -1.98
CA ALA A 210 -17.76 -6.61 -2.32
C ALA A 210 -16.73 -7.72 -2.59
N ASN A 211 -16.04 -7.64 -3.73
CA ASN A 211 -15.04 -8.64 -4.08
C ASN A 211 -13.95 -8.69 -2.99
N ALA A 212 -13.55 -9.90 -2.59
CA ALA A 212 -12.54 -10.12 -1.55
C ALA A 212 -11.21 -9.39 -1.83
N LEU A 213 -10.93 -9.08 -3.09
CA LEU A 213 -9.71 -8.39 -3.53
C LEU A 213 -9.79 -6.86 -3.44
N ASN A 214 -11.00 -6.30 -3.35
CA ASN A 214 -11.24 -4.85 -3.35
C ASN A 214 -11.88 -4.33 -2.05
N ARG A 215 -11.95 -5.17 -1.00
CA ARG A 215 -12.37 -4.75 0.34
C ARG A 215 -11.25 -4.07 1.11
N PRO A 216 -11.55 -3.25 2.14
CA PRO A 216 -10.52 -2.70 3.00
C PRO A 216 -9.73 -3.79 3.70
N PHE A 217 -8.45 -3.51 3.97
CA PHE A 217 -7.55 -4.49 4.57
C PHE A 217 -8.15 -5.05 5.85
N ASN A 218 -8.51 -6.32 5.82
CA ASN A 218 -8.84 -7.05 7.01
C ASN A 218 -7.55 -7.51 7.64
N ILE A 219 -7.29 -7.08 8.87
CA ILE A 219 -6.07 -7.49 9.54
C ILE A 219 -6.09 -8.98 9.89
N GLY A 220 -7.23 -9.67 9.82
CA GLY A 220 -7.28 -11.14 9.87
C GLY A 220 -6.83 -11.84 8.58
N GLU A 221 -6.57 -11.11 7.49
CA GLU A 221 -6.07 -11.67 6.24
C GLU A 221 -4.56 -11.48 6.14
N ALA A 222 -3.85 -12.59 6.03
CA ALA A 222 -2.43 -12.52 5.77
C ALA A 222 -2.13 -11.73 4.48
N PHE A 223 -0.99 -11.08 4.42
CA PHE A 223 -0.31 -10.63 3.21
C PHE A 223 -0.01 -11.85 2.34
N ALA A 224 -1.06 -12.32 1.69
CA ALA A 224 -0.93 -12.94 0.41
C ALA A 224 -0.39 -11.86 -0.53
N ASP A 225 0.54 -12.25 -1.39
CA ASP A 225 1.03 -11.57 -2.59
C ASP A 225 -0.09 -11.20 -3.60
N GLN A 226 -1.35 -11.21 -3.13
CA GLN A 226 -2.58 -11.19 -3.88
C GLN A 226 -3.56 -10.08 -3.54
N SER A 227 -3.32 -9.23 -2.53
CA SER A 227 -4.20 -8.09 -2.25
C SER A 227 -3.42 -6.77 -2.27
N VAL A 228 -3.77 -5.86 -3.19
CA VAL A 228 -3.29 -4.47 -3.11
C VAL A 228 -4.29 -3.67 -2.30
N LYS A 229 -3.79 -3.06 -1.23
CA LYS A 229 -4.53 -2.36 -0.18
C LYS A 229 -4.30 -0.86 -0.36
N VAL A 230 -5.02 -0.26 -1.29
CA VAL A 230 -4.58 1.02 -1.90
C VAL A 230 -5.08 2.27 -1.17
N PHE A 231 -6.29 2.22 -0.61
CA PHE A 231 -7.00 3.46 -0.28
C PHE A 231 -7.25 3.71 1.21
N ASN A 232 -6.74 2.87 2.10
CA ASN A 232 -7.04 2.99 3.54
C ASN A 232 -5.82 3.48 4.31
N GLN A 233 -6.02 4.56 5.05
CA GLN A 233 -5.06 5.11 6.00
C GLN A 233 -4.96 4.28 7.28
N ASN A 234 -6.02 3.57 7.68
CA ASN A 234 -6.10 2.83 8.95
C ASN A 234 -6.48 1.36 8.73
N ASN A 235 -6.37 0.55 9.79
CA ASN A 235 -6.67 -0.88 9.77
C ASN A 235 -8.14 -1.14 10.14
N ARG A 236 -8.68 -2.28 9.69
CA ARG A 236 -9.96 -2.78 10.22
C ARG A 236 -9.79 -3.31 11.64
N THR A 237 -10.82 -3.15 12.47
CA THR A 237 -10.78 -3.32 13.93
C THR A 237 -10.71 -4.77 14.45
N THR A 238 -10.61 -5.81 13.60
CA THR A 238 -10.80 -7.21 14.02
C THR A 238 -9.88 -8.19 13.30
N GLY A 239 -9.42 -9.24 13.98
CA GLY A 239 -8.82 -10.43 13.36
C GLY A 239 -7.31 -10.62 13.55
N ALA A 240 -6.64 -9.69 14.21
CA ALA A 240 -5.21 -9.77 14.51
C ALA A 240 -4.79 -8.77 15.59
N GLN A 241 -3.58 -8.97 16.11
CA GLN A 241 -2.91 -8.08 17.04
C GLN A 241 -1.73 -7.38 16.35
N LEU A 242 -1.63 -6.06 16.53
CA LEU A 242 -0.52 -5.25 16.01
C LEU A 242 0.50 -4.97 17.11
N THR A 243 1.77 -5.05 16.76
CA THR A 243 2.88 -4.54 17.57
C THR A 243 3.56 -3.40 16.82
N TYR A 244 4.01 -2.39 17.56
CA TYR A 244 4.70 -1.21 17.02
C TYR A 244 6.13 -1.16 17.53
N ASN A 245 7.05 -0.64 16.70
CA ASN A 245 8.39 -0.31 17.14
C ASN A 245 8.43 1.05 17.87
N SER A 246 9.61 1.43 18.37
CA SER A 246 9.82 2.70 19.08
C SER A 246 9.52 3.96 18.25
N ASN A 247 9.40 3.82 16.93
CA ASN A 247 9.08 4.92 16.00
C ASN A 247 7.58 4.97 15.65
N GLY A 248 6.75 4.14 16.28
CA GLY A 248 5.31 4.09 16.03
C GLY A 248 4.92 3.40 14.72
N LEU A 249 5.84 2.67 14.08
CA LEU A 249 5.56 1.88 12.88
C LEU A 249 5.17 0.46 13.27
N VAL A 250 4.21 -0.14 12.56
CA VAL A 250 3.84 -1.55 12.78
C VAL A 250 5.04 -2.44 12.50
N SER A 251 5.55 -3.12 13.53
CA SER A 251 6.66 -4.06 13.40
C SER A 251 6.19 -5.52 13.32
N LYS A 252 4.97 -5.82 13.76
CA LYS A 252 4.41 -7.17 13.71
C LYS A 252 2.89 -7.17 13.63
N ILE A 253 2.33 -8.12 12.87
CA ILE A 253 0.91 -8.49 12.89
C ILE A 253 0.83 -9.98 13.24
N ALA A 254 0.12 -10.32 14.31
CA ALA A 254 -0.18 -11.69 14.70
C ALA A 254 -1.67 -11.98 14.43
N TYR A 255 -1.94 -12.88 13.51
CA TYR A 255 -3.27 -13.19 13.03
C TYR A 255 -3.95 -14.24 13.92
N ASP A 256 -5.28 -14.23 14.02
CA ASP A 256 -6.04 -15.19 14.83
C ASP A 256 -5.85 -16.65 14.39
N ASN A 257 -5.50 -16.86 13.12
CA ASN A 257 -5.18 -18.18 12.57
C ASN A 257 -3.74 -18.65 12.88
N GLY A 258 -2.99 -17.87 13.67
CA GLY A 258 -1.60 -18.14 14.07
C GLY A 258 -0.55 -17.69 13.05
N ASN A 259 -0.94 -17.16 11.88
CA ASN A 259 0.02 -16.51 10.98
C ASN A 259 0.69 -15.33 11.68
N ILE A 260 1.91 -15.02 11.28
CA ILE A 260 2.65 -13.86 11.77
C ILE A 260 3.27 -13.13 10.59
N GLU A 261 3.20 -11.81 10.60
CA GLU A 261 4.01 -10.95 9.74
C GLU A 261 4.86 -10.00 10.55
N GLU A 262 6.10 -9.82 10.12
CA GLU A 262 7.07 -8.95 10.77
C GLU A 262 7.66 -7.99 9.72
N PHE A 263 7.76 -6.71 10.10
CA PHE A 263 8.17 -5.63 9.21
C PHE A 263 9.46 -5.03 9.72
N THR A 264 10.43 -4.88 8.82
CA THR A 264 11.62 -4.07 9.09
C THR A 264 11.59 -2.82 8.22
N TYR A 265 12.08 -1.73 8.78
CA TYR A 265 12.14 -0.44 8.11
C TYR A 265 13.58 0.06 8.09
N GLU A 266 13.89 0.90 7.11
CA GLU A 266 15.12 1.68 7.09
C GLU A 266 14.81 3.18 6.95
N THR A 267 15.68 4.00 7.52
CA THR A 267 15.68 5.45 7.35
C THR A 267 16.16 5.80 5.95
N TYR A 268 15.56 6.80 5.31
CA TYR A 268 15.98 7.27 3.98
C TYR A 268 15.75 8.77 3.76
#